data_AF-A0A7Y2CZI3-F1
#
_entry.id   AF-A0A7Y2CZI3-F1
#
_cell.length_a   1.000
_cell.length_b   1.000
_cell.length_c   1.000
_cell.angle_alpha   90.00
_cell.angle_beta   90.00
_cell.angle_gamma   90.00
#
_symmetry.space_group_name_H-M   'P 1'
#
loop_
_entity.id
_entity.type
_entity.pdbx_description
1 polymer ?
#
loop_
_entity_poly.entity_id
_entity_poly.type
_entity_poly.pdbx_seq_one_letter_code
_entity_poly.pdbx_strand_id
1 'polypeptide(L)' 'MTIKKNGSARWTGNLKEGKGYVSTETKVLDDQPYGFNTR' A
#
# COMPACT_ATOMS: atom_id res chain seq x y z
N MET A 1 -1.12 -5.19 26.72
CA MET A 1 -1.58 -5.70 25.41
C MET A 1 -1.20 -4.66 24.35
N THR A 2 -0.12 -4.87 23.59
CA THR A 2 0.32 -3.91 22.56
C THR A 2 -0.29 -4.32 21.23
N ILE A 3 -1.15 -3.48 20.66
CA ILE A 3 -1.72 -3.70 19.33
C ILE A 3 -0.62 -3.40 18.31
N LYS A 4 -0.07 -4.45 17.68
CA LYS A 4 0.81 -4.32 16.52
C LYS A 4 -0.05 -4.49 15.27
N LYS A 5 -0.24 -3.43 14.50
CA LYS A 5 -0.88 -3.50 13.18
C LYS A 5 0.22 -3.55 12.14
N ASN A 6 0.26 -4.59 11.33
CA ASN A 6 1.21 -4.71 10.22
C ASN A 6 0.51 -4.28 8.92
N GLY A 7 1.21 -3.53 8.09
CA GLY A 7 0.78 -3.17 6.75
C GLY A 7 1.89 -3.54 5.77
N SER A 8 1.52 -4.15 4.66
CA SER A 8 2.43 -4.47 3.56
C SER A 8 2.16 -3.50 2.41
N ALA A 9 3.21 -2.89 1.89
CA ALA A 9 3.14 -2.06 0.69
C ALA A 9 4.04 -2.66 -0.38
N ARG A 10 3.50 -2.88 -1.57
CA ARG A 10 4.23 -3.38 -2.73
C ARG A 10 4.29 -2.29 -3.78
N TRP A 11 5.47 -1.74 -4.01
CA TRP A 11 5.68 -0.75 -5.06
C TRP A 11 6.31 -1.41 -6.29
N THR A 12 5.72 -1.19 -7.47
CA THR A 12 6.22 -1.72 -8.73
C THR A 12 6.39 -0.58 -9.72
N GLY A 13 7.64 -0.30 -10.11
CA GLY A 13 8.00 0.74 -11.10
C GLY A 13 8.74 1.94 -10.52
N ASN A 14 8.94 2.97 -11.36
CA ASN A 14 9.72 4.16 -11.03
C ASN A 14 8.96 5.11 -10.09
N LEU A 15 9.61 6.05 -9.40
CA LEU A 15 8.94 6.94 -8.43
C LEU A 15 7.80 7.79 -9.05
N LYS A 16 7.88 8.11 -10.34
CA LYS A 16 6.88 8.91 -11.09
C LYS A 16 5.73 8.09 -11.68
N GLU A 17 6.02 6.92 -12.24
CA GLU A 17 5.04 6.09 -12.99
C GLU A 17 4.70 4.79 -12.28
N GLY A 18 5.36 4.53 -11.15
CA GLY A 18 5.20 3.33 -10.38
C GLY A 18 3.79 3.23 -9.81
N LYS A 19 3.30 2.00 -9.81
CA LYS A 19 2.04 1.64 -9.19
C LYS A 19 2.37 0.96 -7.87
N GLY A 20 1.93 1.58 -6.80
CA GLY A 20 1.90 0.97 -5.48
C GLY A 20 0.60 0.20 -5.28
N TYR A 21 0.70 -0.88 -4.54
CA TYR A 21 -0.42 -1.59 -3.97
C TYR A 21 -0.19 -1.61 -2.47
N VAL A 22 -1.20 -1.23 -1.70
CA VAL A 22 -1.14 -1.29 -0.24
C VAL A 22 -2.16 -2.29 0.28
N SER A 23 -1.68 -3.18 1.14
CA SER A 23 -2.50 -4.18 1.82
C SER A 23 -2.32 -4.04 3.32
N THR A 24 -3.42 -4.12 4.06
CA THR A 24 -3.44 -4.05 5.52
C THR A 24 -3.78 -5.41 6.08
N GLU A 25 -3.18 -5.77 7.22
CA GLU A 25 -3.46 -7.04 7.91
C GLU A 25 -4.95 -7.20 8.28
N THR A 26 -5.66 -6.08 8.46
CA THR A 26 -7.10 -6.08 8.72
C THR A 26 -7.96 -6.26 7.49
N LYS A 27 -7.37 -6.45 6.28
CA LYS A 27 -8.08 -6.62 5.00
C LYS A 27 -8.99 -5.46 4.59
N VAL A 28 -8.88 -4.32 5.30
CA VAL A 28 -9.69 -3.12 5.05
C VAL A 28 -9.21 -2.43 3.77
N LEU A 29 -7.90 -2.43 3.58
CA LEU A 29 -7.26 -2.10 2.32
C LEU A 29 -6.61 -3.39 1.84
N ASP A 30 -7.14 -3.96 0.77
CA ASP A 30 -6.64 -5.16 0.10
C ASP A 30 -6.35 -4.76 -1.35
N ASP A 31 -5.08 -4.77 -1.73
CA ASP A 31 -4.63 -4.38 -3.08
C ASP A 31 -5.12 -3.00 -3.54
N GLN A 32 -5.29 -2.06 -2.59
CA GLN A 32 -5.70 -0.70 -2.91
C GLN A 32 -4.60 -0.06 -3.78
N PRO A 33 -4.90 0.34 -5.03
CA PRO A 33 -3.92 0.96 -5.89
C PRO A 33 -3.58 2.35 -5.34
N TYR A 34 -2.30 2.55 -5.03
CA TYR A 34 -1.74 3.80 -4.56
C TYR A 34 -0.65 4.26 -5.53
N GLY A 35 -0.81 5.43 -6.14
CA GLY A 35 0.17 5.99 -7.06
C GLY A 35 0.66 7.34 -6.58
N PHE A 36 1.95 7.65 -6.74
CA PHE A 36 2.48 8.99 -6.46
C PHE A 36 1.85 10.07 -7.36
N ASN A 37 1.21 9.63 -8.46
CA ASN A 37 0.46 10.43 -9.43
C ASN A 37 -1.02 10.65 -9.09
N THR A 38 -1.56 10.18 -7.96
CA THR A 38 -2.97 10.45 -7.59
C THR A 38 -3.17 11.85 -6.99
N ARG A 39 -2.58 12.87 -7.61
CA ARG A 39 -2.78 14.29 -7.26
C ARG A 39 -3.59 14.99 -8.33
#